data_AF-A0A1T4PSY5-F1
#
_entry.id   AF-A0A1T4PSY5-F1
#
_cell.length_a   1.000
_cell.length_b   1.000
_cell.length_c   1.000
_cell.angle_alpha   90.00
_cell.angle_beta   90.00
_cell.angle_gamma   90.00
#
_symmetry.space_group_name_H-M   'P 1'
#
loop_
_entity.id
_entity.type
_entity.pdbx_description
1 polymer ?
#
loop_
_entity_poly.entity_id
_entity_poly.type
_entity_poly.pdbx_seq_one_letter_code
_entity_poly.pdbx_strand_id
1 'polypeptide(L)'
;MKKHLLILFTIFATVSLSFAGDAAAFVDLGLSEDGKTYVFAEYGKTDKTFQGYAEIYCVDIEKNDWIDGEVFRINPSEATAKKTGREVYEELLKKASWVLKKYNLKKSEADNLLFTREIPSSTGEIVFKDFEGSSTERSIFYHIKLIKNVEGTGENCKSSFFIAVEKQDENGNVISHNIVGNPDIKRKGVTGYTINRIFSDKSGRNFVFVVEKQVENKTGTCIRYMVETIRL
;
A
#
# COMPACT_ATOMS: atom_id res chain seq x y z
N MET A 1 29.62 -37.43 27.46
CA MET A 1 29.96 -37.05 26.05
C MET A 1 28.79 -37.27 25.07
N LYS A 2 28.19 -38.48 24.98
CA LYS A 2 27.07 -38.75 24.05
C LYS A 2 25.80 -37.90 24.27
N LYS A 3 25.47 -37.55 25.52
CA LYS A 3 24.29 -36.70 25.85
C LYS A 3 24.46 -35.22 25.49
N HIS A 4 25.68 -34.68 25.55
CA HIS A 4 25.96 -33.30 25.14
C HIS A 4 26.02 -33.14 23.62
N LEU A 5 26.43 -34.19 22.89
CA LEU A 5 26.41 -34.21 21.43
C LEU A 5 24.96 -34.20 20.88
N LEU A 6 24.04 -34.88 21.57
CA LEU A 6 22.62 -34.91 21.21
C LEU A 6 21.94 -33.54 21.40
N ILE A 7 22.24 -32.83 22.50
CA ILE A 7 21.72 -31.48 22.78
C ILE A 7 22.25 -30.47 21.77
N LEU A 8 23.52 -30.58 21.36
CA LEU A 8 24.10 -29.72 20.34
C LEU A 8 23.47 -29.96 18.95
N PHE A 9 23.07 -31.20 18.64
CA PHE A 9 22.37 -31.54 17.40
C PHE A 9 20.92 -31.02 17.39
N THR A 10 20.23 -31.02 18.53
CA THR A 10 18.86 -30.47 18.65
C THR A 10 18.83 -28.95 18.55
N ILE A 11 19.84 -28.25 19.07
CA ILE A 11 19.95 -26.78 18.96
C ILE A 11 20.31 -26.33 17.52
N PHE A 12 20.99 -27.19 16.73
CA PHE A 12 21.31 -26.89 15.33
C PHE A 12 20.18 -27.28 14.36
N ALA A 13 19.28 -28.19 14.75
CA ALA A 13 18.14 -28.61 13.93
C ALA A 13 16.97 -27.60 13.94
N THR A 14 17.02 -26.57 14.78
CA THR A 14 16.04 -25.47 14.83
C THR A 14 16.49 -24.23 14.05
N VAL A 15 17.45 -24.36 13.12
CA VAL A 15 17.61 -23.38 12.03
C VAL A 15 16.35 -23.46 11.18
N SER A 16 15.34 -22.74 11.66
CA SER A 16 14.09 -22.48 10.99
C SER A 16 14.46 -21.98 9.60
N LEU A 17 13.90 -22.60 8.56
CA LEU A 17 13.93 -22.05 7.22
C LEU A 17 13.22 -20.69 7.28
N SER A 18 13.96 -19.64 7.61
CA SER A 18 13.47 -18.28 7.57
C SER A 18 13.33 -17.91 6.11
N PHE A 19 12.14 -18.15 5.57
CA PHE A 19 11.69 -17.58 4.30
C PHE A 19 11.42 -16.10 4.52
N ALA A 20 12.48 -15.32 4.58
CA ALA A 20 12.41 -13.87 4.62
C ALA A 20 12.13 -13.39 3.19
N GLY A 21 10.86 -13.20 2.83
CA GLY A 21 10.55 -12.48 1.60
C GLY A 21 11.04 -11.03 1.67
N ASP A 22 10.86 -10.25 0.61
CA ASP A 22 11.35 -8.88 0.56
C ASP A 22 10.27 -7.84 0.84
N ALA A 23 10.64 -6.74 1.50
CA ALA A 23 9.76 -5.62 1.74
C ALA A 23 10.11 -4.45 0.81
N ALA A 24 9.16 -4.03 -0.03
CA ALA A 24 9.32 -2.83 -0.84
C ALA A 24 9.38 -1.57 0.05
N ALA A 25 10.08 -0.56 -0.44
CA ALA A 25 9.96 0.81 0.04
C ALA A 25 8.87 1.53 -0.77
N PHE A 26 7.94 2.18 -0.08
CA PHE A 26 6.94 3.06 -0.70
C PHE A 26 7.50 4.47 -0.90
N VAL A 27 7.18 5.09 -2.02
CA VAL A 27 7.51 6.49 -2.32
C VAL A 27 6.25 7.24 -2.74
N ASP A 28 5.91 8.27 -1.99
CA ASP A 28 4.93 9.28 -2.42
C ASP A 28 5.61 10.24 -3.40
N LEU A 29 5.15 10.25 -4.66
CA LEU A 29 5.58 11.26 -5.64
C LEU A 29 4.65 12.47 -5.62
N GLY A 30 3.39 12.29 -5.22
CA GLY A 30 2.46 13.37 -4.93
C GLY A 30 1.19 13.36 -5.76
N LEU A 31 0.34 14.35 -5.46
CA LEU A 31 -0.87 14.68 -6.21
C LEU A 31 -0.53 15.63 -7.36
N SER A 32 -1.25 15.50 -8.47
CA SER A 32 -1.23 16.51 -9.52
C SER A 32 -1.83 17.82 -9.02
N GLU A 33 -1.40 18.93 -9.62
CA GLU A 33 -1.86 20.26 -9.21
C GLU A 33 -3.38 20.46 -9.35
N ASP A 34 -4.02 19.77 -10.31
CA ASP A 34 -5.46 19.77 -10.51
C ASP A 34 -6.22 18.77 -9.62
N GLY A 35 -5.50 17.99 -8.79
CA GLY A 35 -6.07 17.03 -7.86
C GLY A 35 -6.75 15.83 -8.51
N LYS A 36 -6.45 15.53 -9.79
CA LYS A 36 -7.06 14.40 -10.52
C LYS A 36 -6.19 13.16 -10.57
N THR A 37 -4.89 13.30 -10.35
CA THR A 37 -3.93 12.22 -10.47
C THR A 37 -3.12 12.09 -9.20
N TYR A 38 -2.97 10.86 -8.70
CA TYR A 38 -2.00 10.55 -7.66
C TYR A 38 -0.90 9.68 -8.23
N VAL A 39 0.35 9.97 -7.89
CA VAL A 39 1.51 9.19 -8.34
C VAL A 39 2.28 8.67 -7.15
N PHE A 40 2.55 7.37 -7.16
CA PHE A 40 3.42 6.72 -6.19
C PHE A 40 4.38 5.76 -6.88
N ALA A 41 5.39 5.33 -6.14
CA ALA A 41 6.30 4.30 -6.56
C ALA A 41 6.54 3.31 -5.45
N GLU A 42 6.99 2.13 -5.84
CA GLU A 42 7.59 1.18 -4.93
C GLU A 42 8.88 0.62 -5.51
N TYR A 43 9.83 0.28 -4.64
CA TYR A 43 11.07 -0.35 -5.06
C TYR A 43 11.63 -1.28 -4.00
N GLY A 44 12.44 -2.23 -4.42
CA GLY A 44 13.05 -3.18 -3.50
C GLY A 44 14.09 -4.05 -4.18
N LYS A 45 14.42 -5.16 -3.51
CA LYS A 45 15.27 -6.22 -4.05
C LYS A 45 14.59 -7.54 -3.79
N THR A 46 14.56 -8.42 -4.78
CA THR A 46 14.04 -9.78 -4.57
C THR A 46 14.90 -10.54 -3.56
N ASP A 47 14.24 -11.34 -2.74
CA ASP A 47 14.94 -12.31 -1.89
C ASP A 47 15.63 -13.38 -2.76
N LYS A 48 16.72 -13.96 -2.24
CA LYS A 48 17.62 -14.96 -2.87
C LYS A 48 18.43 -14.48 -4.08
N THR A 49 17.81 -13.81 -5.06
CA THR A 49 18.53 -13.37 -6.28
C THR A 49 19.13 -11.97 -6.14
N PHE A 50 18.72 -11.20 -5.14
CA PHE A 50 19.18 -9.83 -4.88
C PHE A 50 19.07 -8.91 -6.11
N GLN A 51 18.04 -9.12 -6.94
CA GLN A 51 17.79 -8.33 -8.14
C GLN A 51 16.91 -7.14 -7.79
N GLY A 52 17.38 -5.93 -8.09
CA GLY A 52 16.61 -4.72 -7.85
C GLY A 52 15.39 -4.62 -8.77
N TYR A 53 14.29 -4.07 -8.26
CA TYR A 53 13.09 -3.76 -9.01
C TYR A 53 12.55 -2.38 -8.60
N ALA A 54 11.77 -1.76 -9.48
CA ALA A 54 11.01 -0.56 -9.16
C ALA A 54 9.77 -0.47 -10.06
N GLU A 55 8.73 0.16 -9.54
CA GLU A 55 7.48 0.42 -10.25
C GLU A 55 6.99 1.83 -9.91
N ILE A 56 6.43 2.54 -10.90
CA ILE A 56 5.78 3.85 -10.74
C ILE A 56 4.38 3.74 -11.31
N TYR A 57 3.40 4.21 -10.55
CA TYR A 57 1.99 4.12 -10.85
C TYR A 57 1.35 5.50 -10.89
N CYS A 58 0.68 5.82 -11.99
CA CYS A 58 -0.18 7.00 -12.10
C CYS A 58 -1.65 6.57 -11.97
N VAL A 59 -2.36 7.13 -11.00
CA VAL A 59 -3.74 6.78 -10.65
C VAL A 59 -4.69 7.91 -11.00
N ASP A 60 -5.73 7.63 -11.77
CA ASP A 60 -6.89 8.51 -11.94
C ASP A 60 -7.74 8.42 -10.66
N ILE A 61 -7.80 9.51 -9.89
CA ILE A 61 -8.40 9.52 -8.56
C ILE A 61 -9.91 9.30 -8.61
N GLU A 62 -10.56 9.84 -9.63
CA GLU A 62 -12.02 9.75 -9.74
C GLU A 62 -12.45 8.36 -10.20
N LYS A 63 -11.68 7.75 -11.10
CA LYS A 63 -11.95 6.38 -11.58
C LYS A 63 -11.44 5.29 -10.64
N ASN A 64 -10.53 5.65 -9.74
CA ASN A 64 -9.80 4.70 -8.91
C ASN A 64 -9.13 3.58 -9.74
N ASP A 65 -8.43 3.99 -10.81
CA ASP A 65 -7.77 3.07 -11.73
C ASP A 65 -6.47 3.68 -12.26
N TRP A 66 -5.64 2.85 -12.87
CA TRP A 66 -4.40 3.29 -13.51
C TRP A 66 -4.72 4.17 -14.73
N ILE A 67 -3.87 5.16 -14.95
CA ILE A 67 -3.87 5.89 -16.21
C ILE A 67 -3.24 5.00 -17.29
N ASP A 68 -3.98 4.78 -18.38
CA ASP A 68 -3.55 3.93 -19.49
C ASP A 68 -2.17 4.32 -20.02
N GLY A 69 -1.26 3.35 -20.06
CA GLY A 69 0.11 3.54 -20.55
C GLY A 69 1.05 4.25 -19.58
N GLU A 70 0.60 4.61 -18.38
CA GLU A 70 1.38 5.38 -17.39
C GLU A 70 1.73 4.60 -16.13
N VAL A 71 1.90 3.30 -16.30
CA VAL A 71 2.51 2.42 -15.32
C VAL A 71 3.89 2.02 -15.82
N PHE A 72 4.92 2.43 -15.08
CA PHE A 72 6.32 2.22 -15.46
C PHE A 72 6.93 1.15 -14.56
N ARG A 73 7.73 0.25 -15.14
CA ARG A 73 8.34 -0.85 -14.39
C ARG A 73 9.77 -1.13 -14.83
N ILE A 74 10.62 -1.48 -13.88
CA ILE A 74 11.84 -2.26 -14.12
C ILE A 74 11.69 -3.55 -13.32
N ASN A 75 11.51 -4.64 -14.06
CA ASN A 75 11.42 -5.97 -13.47
C ASN A 75 12.80 -6.45 -13.00
N PRO A 76 12.86 -7.29 -11.93
CA PRO A 76 14.10 -7.89 -11.48
C PRO A 76 14.72 -8.76 -12.59
N SER A 77 16.02 -8.61 -12.81
CA SER A 77 16.78 -9.36 -13.82
C SER A 77 18.27 -9.41 -13.48
N GLU A 78 19.06 -10.18 -14.23
CA GLU A 78 20.53 -10.21 -14.05
C GLU A 78 21.15 -8.81 -14.18
N ALA A 79 20.61 -7.97 -15.05
CA ALA A 79 21.07 -6.58 -15.23
C ALA A 79 20.86 -5.70 -13.97
N THR A 80 19.96 -6.09 -13.07
CA THR A 80 19.67 -5.37 -11.81
C THR A 80 20.25 -6.05 -10.57
N ALA A 81 20.95 -7.18 -10.70
CA ALA A 81 21.53 -7.93 -9.58
C ALA A 81 22.59 -7.11 -8.78
N LYS A 82 23.36 -6.27 -9.49
CA LYS A 82 24.39 -5.42 -8.89
C LYS A 82 23.87 -4.05 -8.44
N LYS A 83 22.57 -3.80 -8.57
CA LYS A 83 21.95 -2.52 -8.21
C LYS A 83 21.15 -2.67 -6.92
N THR A 84 21.08 -1.59 -6.16
CA THR A 84 20.12 -1.42 -5.07
C THR A 84 18.73 -1.13 -5.67
N GLY A 85 17.67 -1.42 -4.91
CA GLY A 85 16.31 -1.04 -5.34
C GLY A 85 16.18 0.47 -5.58
N ARG A 86 16.88 1.29 -4.79
CA ARG A 86 16.90 2.74 -4.95
C ARG A 86 17.55 3.19 -6.26
N GLU A 87 18.69 2.60 -6.65
CA GLU A 87 19.32 2.90 -7.94
C GLU A 87 18.39 2.53 -9.12
N VAL A 88 17.71 1.38 -9.03
CA VAL A 88 16.73 0.97 -10.04
C VAL A 88 15.54 1.94 -10.09
N TYR A 89 15.07 2.41 -8.94
CA TYR A 89 14.02 3.44 -8.85
C TYR A 89 14.47 4.77 -9.48
N GLU A 90 15.67 5.25 -9.18
CA GLU A 90 16.19 6.50 -9.75
C GLU A 90 16.36 6.41 -11.27
N GLU A 91 16.73 5.25 -11.81
CA GLU A 91 16.73 4.98 -13.26
C GLU A 91 15.32 5.00 -13.87
N LEU A 92 14.35 4.36 -13.20
CA LEU A 92 12.96 4.35 -13.65
C LEU A 92 12.34 5.75 -13.63
N LEU A 93 12.61 6.52 -12.57
CA LEU A 93 12.14 7.89 -12.42
C LEU A 93 12.67 8.79 -13.54
N LYS A 94 13.94 8.65 -13.92
CA LYS A 94 14.52 9.37 -15.07
C LYS A 94 13.77 9.03 -16.36
N LYS A 95 13.46 7.75 -16.61
CA LYS A 95 12.71 7.30 -17.79
C LYS A 95 11.27 7.81 -17.81
N ALA A 96 10.60 7.84 -16.66
CA ALA A 96 9.22 8.30 -16.54
C ALA A 96 9.10 9.84 -16.51
N SER A 97 10.21 10.56 -16.24
CA SER A 97 10.19 12.00 -15.96
C SER A 97 9.49 12.85 -17.02
N TRP A 98 9.60 12.51 -18.30
CA TRP A 98 8.96 13.28 -19.38
C TRP A 98 7.43 13.19 -19.32
N VAL A 99 6.87 12.04 -18.93
CA VAL A 99 5.43 11.88 -18.69
C VAL A 99 5.04 12.60 -17.42
N LEU A 100 5.77 12.35 -16.33
CA LEU A 100 5.40 12.83 -14.99
C LEU A 100 5.43 14.36 -14.87
N LYS A 101 6.26 15.04 -15.67
CA LYS A 101 6.35 16.52 -15.69
C LYS A 101 5.01 17.19 -15.92
N LYS A 102 4.10 16.61 -16.71
CA LYS A 102 2.80 17.23 -17.02
C LYS A 102 1.89 17.36 -15.80
N TYR A 103 2.14 16.58 -14.74
CA TYR A 103 1.29 16.56 -13.56
C TYR A 103 1.65 17.61 -12.51
N ASN A 104 2.83 18.24 -12.59
CA ASN A 104 3.31 19.19 -11.57
C ASN A 104 3.14 18.66 -10.13
N LEU A 105 3.65 17.45 -9.89
CA LEU A 105 3.37 16.69 -8.67
C LEU A 105 3.80 17.44 -7.40
N LYS A 106 2.91 17.47 -6.41
CA LYS A 106 3.15 18.01 -5.07
C LYS A 106 3.01 16.87 -4.07
N LYS A 107 4.10 16.59 -3.35
CA LYS A 107 4.13 15.54 -2.31
C LYS A 107 3.13 15.85 -1.22
N SER A 108 2.65 14.81 -0.54
CA SER A 108 1.87 14.96 0.68
C SER A 108 2.77 15.53 1.78
N GLU A 109 2.21 16.47 2.53
CA GLU A 109 2.82 17.15 3.67
C GLU A 109 2.17 16.65 4.98
N ALA A 110 2.58 17.19 6.12
CA ALA A 110 1.98 16.79 7.40
C ALA A 110 0.50 17.19 7.47
N ASP A 111 0.14 18.35 6.88
CA ASP A 111 -1.19 18.94 6.99
C ASP A 111 -2.29 18.17 6.25
N ASN A 112 -1.92 17.32 5.29
CA ASN A 112 -2.86 16.49 4.54
C ASN A 112 -2.74 14.99 4.86
N LEU A 113 -1.96 14.62 5.89
CA LEU A 113 -1.92 13.27 6.42
C LEU A 113 -3.10 13.06 7.39
N LEU A 114 -4.04 12.21 7.00
CA LEU A 114 -5.22 11.89 7.81
C LEU A 114 -4.98 10.70 8.76
N PHE A 115 -4.13 9.77 8.33
CA PHE A 115 -3.79 8.59 9.11
C PHE A 115 -2.42 8.04 8.70
N THR A 116 -1.65 7.59 9.68
CA THR A 116 -0.48 6.73 9.48
C THR A 116 -0.51 5.61 10.51
N ARG A 117 -0.17 4.38 10.06
CA ARG A 117 -0.13 3.22 10.94
C ARG A 117 1.11 3.26 11.83
N GLU A 118 0.94 3.56 13.11
CA GLU A 118 2.01 3.44 14.12
C GLU A 118 1.98 2.06 14.80
N ILE A 119 0.80 1.52 15.09
CA ILE A 119 0.55 0.23 15.76
C ILE A 119 -0.70 -0.41 15.13
N PRO A 120 -0.81 -1.75 14.99
CA PRO A 120 -2.05 -2.37 14.52
C PRO A 120 -3.23 -1.96 15.42
N SER A 121 -4.25 -1.32 14.83
CA SER A 121 -5.50 -1.01 15.55
C SER A 121 -6.13 -2.31 16.05
N SER A 122 -6.52 -2.34 17.33
CA SER A 122 -7.18 -3.50 17.95
C SER A 122 -8.60 -3.72 17.42
N THR A 123 -9.25 -2.68 16.90
CA THR A 123 -10.61 -2.75 16.36
C THR A 123 -10.66 -3.00 14.86
N GLY A 124 -9.56 -2.77 14.14
CA GLY A 124 -9.50 -2.86 12.67
C GLY A 124 -10.22 -1.71 11.95
N GLU A 125 -10.75 -0.74 12.69
CA GLU A 125 -11.37 0.48 12.17
C GLU A 125 -10.42 1.68 12.40
N ILE A 126 -10.40 2.59 11.43
CA ILE A 126 -9.67 3.86 11.51
C ILE A 126 -10.73 4.96 11.58
N VAL A 127 -10.66 5.81 12.61
CA VAL A 127 -11.61 6.91 12.81
C VAL A 127 -10.84 8.22 12.92
N PHE A 128 -11.24 9.23 12.15
CA PHE A 128 -10.70 10.59 12.27
C PHE A 128 -11.80 11.63 12.03
N LYS A 129 -11.64 12.82 12.61
CA LYS A 129 -12.61 13.90 12.50
C LYS A 129 -12.55 14.53 11.11
N ASP A 130 -13.73 14.77 10.53
CA ASP A 130 -13.88 15.64 9.37
C ASP A 130 -13.93 17.09 9.84
N PHE A 131 -12.80 17.79 9.81
CA PHE A 131 -12.74 19.18 10.26
C PHE A 131 -13.54 20.12 9.35
N GLU A 132 -13.57 19.87 8.04
CA GLU A 132 -14.27 20.71 7.06
C GLU A 132 -15.80 20.54 7.16
N GLY A 133 -16.26 19.32 7.43
CA GLY A 133 -17.69 19.04 7.64
C GLY A 133 -18.19 19.35 9.05
N SER A 134 -17.30 19.53 10.03
CA SER A 134 -17.68 19.81 11.42
C SER A 134 -17.88 21.30 11.67
N SER A 135 -18.77 21.62 12.60
CA SER A 135 -18.97 22.95 13.17
C SER A 135 -18.80 22.92 14.69
N THR A 136 -19.01 24.07 15.35
CA THR A 136 -19.05 24.15 16.82
C THR A 136 -20.22 23.37 17.44
N GLU A 137 -21.28 23.13 16.66
CA GLU A 137 -22.52 22.48 17.13
C GLU A 137 -22.66 21.03 16.65
N ARG A 138 -21.84 20.61 15.67
CA ARG A 138 -21.92 19.29 15.06
C ARG A 138 -20.52 18.78 14.70
N SER A 139 -20.12 17.67 15.27
CA SER A 139 -18.93 16.93 14.90
C SER A 139 -19.28 15.81 13.92
N ILE A 140 -18.46 15.71 12.88
CA ILE A 140 -18.56 14.66 11.87
C ILE A 140 -17.24 13.89 11.85
N PHE A 141 -17.33 12.57 11.71
CA PHE A 141 -16.20 11.66 11.70
C PHE A 141 -16.24 10.77 10.46
N TYR A 142 -15.06 10.49 9.92
CA TYR A 142 -14.87 9.41 8.96
C TYR A 142 -14.55 8.12 9.70
N HIS A 143 -15.26 7.06 9.32
CA HIS A 143 -15.12 5.70 9.79
C HIS A 143 -14.66 4.83 8.62
N ILE A 144 -13.42 4.36 8.68
CA ILE A 144 -12.79 3.62 7.60
C ILE A 144 -12.58 2.17 8.03
N LYS A 145 -13.14 1.23 7.27
CA LYS A 145 -12.97 -0.20 7.48
C LYS A 145 -12.40 -0.86 6.24
N LEU A 146 -11.38 -1.69 6.43
CA LEU A 146 -10.81 -2.52 5.37
C LEU A 146 -11.43 -3.92 5.45
N ILE A 147 -12.35 -4.24 4.53
CA ILE A 147 -13.03 -5.53 4.48
C ILE A 147 -12.29 -6.42 3.49
N LYS A 148 -11.81 -7.57 3.97
CA LYS A 148 -10.96 -8.49 3.21
C LYS A 148 -11.67 -9.82 3.01
N ASN A 149 -11.58 -10.39 1.83
CA ASN A 149 -11.97 -11.77 1.56
C ASN A 149 -10.72 -12.56 1.16
N VAL A 150 -10.43 -13.65 1.86
CA VAL A 150 -9.23 -14.47 1.64
C VAL A 150 -9.67 -15.93 1.48
N GLU A 151 -9.30 -16.52 0.35
CA GLU A 151 -9.61 -17.90 -0.01
C GLU A 151 -8.31 -18.70 -0.19
N GLY A 152 -8.23 -19.86 0.46
CA GLY A 152 -7.03 -20.71 0.42
C GLY A 152 -5.92 -20.23 1.37
N THR A 153 -4.72 -20.77 1.20
CA THR A 153 -3.55 -20.51 2.03
C THR A 153 -2.28 -20.58 1.17
N GLY A 154 -1.17 -20.01 1.65
CA GLY A 154 0.09 -20.12 0.92
C GLY A 154 0.12 -19.33 -0.39
N GLU A 155 0.96 -19.81 -1.30
CA GLU A 155 1.05 -19.34 -2.70
C GLU A 155 -0.25 -19.56 -3.52
N ASN A 156 -1.14 -20.42 -3.04
CA ASN A 156 -2.43 -20.72 -3.66
C ASN A 156 -3.55 -19.81 -3.15
N CYS A 157 -3.26 -18.97 -2.16
CA CYS A 157 -4.19 -17.98 -1.65
C CYS A 157 -4.67 -17.06 -2.78
N LYS A 158 -5.95 -16.69 -2.73
CA LYS A 158 -6.52 -15.62 -3.54
C LYS A 158 -7.29 -14.71 -2.61
N SER A 159 -7.08 -13.41 -2.72
CA SER A 159 -7.80 -12.48 -1.86
C SER A 159 -8.26 -11.24 -2.61
N SER A 160 -9.33 -10.65 -2.13
CA SER A 160 -9.83 -9.35 -2.53
C SER A 160 -10.12 -8.51 -1.30
N PHE A 161 -10.37 -7.23 -1.51
CA PHE A 161 -10.80 -6.33 -0.46
C PHE A 161 -11.60 -5.18 -1.05
N PHE A 162 -12.29 -4.46 -0.17
CA PHE A 162 -12.76 -3.11 -0.40
C PHE A 162 -12.60 -2.30 0.89
N ILE A 163 -12.63 -0.99 0.76
CA ILE A 163 -12.60 -0.05 1.89
C ILE A 163 -13.98 0.58 2.00
N ALA A 164 -14.65 0.36 3.13
CA ALA A 164 -15.85 1.09 3.47
C ALA A 164 -15.46 2.44 4.09
N VAL A 165 -16.00 3.51 3.54
CA VAL A 165 -15.79 4.89 3.99
C VAL A 165 -17.14 5.44 4.40
N GLU A 166 -17.38 5.49 5.71
CA GLU A 166 -18.61 6.05 6.26
C GLU A 166 -18.34 7.41 6.89
N LYS A 167 -19.24 8.37 6.65
CA LYS A 167 -19.27 9.65 7.34
C LYS A 167 -20.38 9.57 8.37
N GLN A 168 -20.05 9.72 9.65
CA GLN A 168 -21.01 9.62 10.76
C GLN A 168 -21.02 10.90 11.58
N ASP A 169 -22.19 11.28 12.09
CA ASP A 169 -22.26 12.32 13.13
C ASP A 169 -21.87 11.78 14.50
N GLU A 170 -21.74 12.66 15.50
CA GLU A 170 -21.44 12.31 16.89
C GLU A 170 -22.42 11.33 17.56
N ASN A 171 -23.62 11.14 17.00
CA ASN A 171 -24.62 10.19 17.49
C ASN A 171 -24.53 8.83 16.79
N GLY A 172 -23.59 8.67 15.84
CA GLY A 172 -23.42 7.46 15.04
C GLY A 172 -24.39 7.35 13.85
N ASN A 173 -25.10 8.43 13.50
CA ASN A 173 -25.94 8.40 12.30
C ASN A 173 -25.06 8.49 11.05
N VAL A 174 -25.24 7.56 10.12
CA VAL A 174 -24.54 7.55 8.84
C VAL A 174 -25.08 8.65 7.93
N ILE A 175 -24.22 9.60 7.58
CA ILE A 175 -24.47 10.71 6.66
C ILE A 175 -24.21 10.26 5.22
N SER A 176 -23.13 9.52 5.00
CA SER A 176 -22.79 8.96 3.69
C SER A 176 -22.01 7.67 3.85
N HIS A 177 -22.11 6.78 2.86
CA HIS A 177 -21.38 5.53 2.81
C HIS A 177 -20.87 5.32 1.38
N ASN A 178 -19.55 5.14 1.25
CA ASN A 178 -18.89 4.87 -0.02
C ASN A 178 -18.06 3.58 0.07
N ILE A 179 -17.94 2.90 -1.06
CA ILE A 179 -17.10 1.71 -1.24
C ILE A 179 -15.94 2.08 -2.16
N VAL A 180 -14.71 1.84 -1.71
CA VAL A 180 -13.48 2.11 -2.47
C VAL A 180 -12.76 0.79 -2.77
N GLY A 181 -12.25 0.67 -3.99
CA GLY A 181 -11.68 -0.57 -4.52
C GLY A 181 -12.74 -1.51 -5.10
N ASN A 182 -12.28 -2.69 -5.55
CA ASN A 182 -13.12 -3.66 -6.24
C ASN A 182 -13.06 -5.03 -5.53
N PRO A 183 -14.16 -5.45 -4.86
CA PRO A 183 -14.21 -6.72 -4.12
C PRO A 183 -14.17 -7.96 -5.02
N ASP A 184 -14.44 -7.82 -6.32
CA ASP A 184 -14.48 -8.92 -7.28
C ASP A 184 -13.09 -9.25 -7.85
N ILE A 185 -12.13 -8.34 -7.73
CA ILE A 185 -10.75 -8.56 -8.20
C ILE A 185 -9.99 -9.42 -7.18
N LYS A 186 -9.93 -10.73 -7.47
CA LYS A 186 -9.16 -11.70 -6.69
C LYS A 186 -7.70 -11.72 -7.11
N ARG A 187 -6.81 -11.33 -6.19
CA ARG A 187 -5.35 -11.28 -6.38
C ARG A 187 -4.72 -12.58 -5.87
N LYS A 188 -4.01 -13.27 -6.75
CA LYS A 188 -3.32 -14.53 -6.43
C LYS A 188 -2.08 -14.28 -5.56
N GLY A 189 -1.83 -15.17 -4.61
CA GLY A 189 -0.69 -15.16 -3.70
C GLY A 189 -0.77 -14.06 -2.63
N VAL A 190 -1.85 -13.28 -2.57
CA VAL A 190 -1.99 -12.21 -1.58
C VAL A 190 -2.74 -12.75 -0.36
N THR A 191 -2.11 -12.73 0.80
CA THR A 191 -2.64 -13.29 2.05
C THR A 191 -3.17 -12.24 3.02
N GLY A 192 -2.82 -10.98 2.82
CA GLY A 192 -3.21 -9.91 3.72
C GLY A 192 -3.16 -8.53 3.09
N TYR A 193 -4.00 -7.65 3.64
CA TYR A 193 -4.03 -6.23 3.34
C TYR A 193 -4.06 -5.43 4.64
N THR A 194 -3.38 -4.29 4.65
CA THR A 194 -3.44 -3.30 5.74
C THR A 194 -3.35 -1.89 5.17
N ILE A 195 -4.22 -0.99 5.63
CA ILE A 195 -4.06 0.45 5.32
C ILE A 195 -2.84 0.96 6.10
N ASN A 196 -1.82 1.43 5.37
CA ASN A 196 -0.59 1.97 5.92
C ASN A 196 -0.72 3.47 6.17
N ARG A 197 -1.32 4.21 5.24
CA ARG A 197 -1.53 5.67 5.32
C ARG A 197 -2.81 6.08 4.60
N ILE A 198 -3.36 7.22 5.04
CA ILE A 198 -4.45 7.91 4.34
C ILE A 198 -4.04 9.38 4.20
N PHE A 199 -4.13 9.91 2.98
CA PHE A 199 -3.88 11.32 2.69
C PHE A 199 -5.12 11.96 2.05
N SER A 200 -5.26 13.27 2.22
CA SER A 200 -6.18 14.09 1.43
C SER A 200 -5.45 14.98 0.43
N ASP A 201 -6.16 15.50 -0.56
CA ASP A 201 -5.72 16.67 -1.29
C ASP A 201 -5.99 17.96 -0.50
N LYS A 202 -5.50 19.10 -1.00
CA LYS A 202 -5.74 20.41 -0.37
C LYS A 202 -7.21 20.80 -0.31
N SER A 203 -8.06 20.20 -1.14
CA SER A 203 -9.50 20.46 -1.09
C SER A 203 -10.23 19.63 -0.03
N GLY A 204 -9.55 18.65 0.59
CA GLY A 204 -10.14 17.74 1.56
C GLY A 204 -11.13 16.74 0.96
N ARG A 205 -11.28 16.70 -0.38
CA ARG A 205 -12.30 15.90 -1.07
C ARG A 205 -11.75 14.66 -1.73
N ASN A 206 -10.45 14.58 -1.99
CA ASN A 206 -9.83 13.39 -2.55
C ASN A 206 -9.11 12.63 -1.45
N PHE A 207 -9.45 11.36 -1.22
CA PHE A 207 -8.73 10.49 -0.31
C PHE A 207 -7.86 9.51 -1.08
N VAL A 208 -6.64 9.31 -0.57
CA VAL A 208 -5.67 8.35 -1.07
C VAL A 208 -5.34 7.38 0.03
N PHE A 209 -5.71 6.11 -0.15
CA PHE A 209 -5.43 5.01 0.77
C PHE A 209 -4.19 4.27 0.28
N VAL A 210 -3.09 4.37 1.01
CA VAL A 210 -1.91 3.52 0.77
C VAL A 210 -2.13 2.19 1.48
N VAL A 211 -2.27 1.13 0.70
CA VAL A 211 -2.53 -0.23 1.20
C VAL A 211 -1.29 -1.08 1.02
N GLU A 212 -0.81 -1.63 2.13
CA GLU A 212 0.21 -2.67 2.15
C GLU A 212 -0.43 -4.02 1.81
N LYS A 213 0.14 -4.75 0.85
CA LYS A 213 -0.24 -6.12 0.48
C LYS A 213 0.86 -7.10 0.90
N GLN A 214 0.47 -8.16 1.60
CA GLN A 214 1.33 -9.29 1.94
C GLN A 214 1.20 -10.35 0.84
N VAL A 215 2.30 -10.63 0.14
CA VAL A 215 2.35 -11.57 -0.99
C VAL A 215 3.21 -12.76 -0.61
N GLU A 216 2.64 -13.95 -0.57
CA GLU A 216 3.39 -15.19 -0.38
C GLU A 216 3.86 -15.78 -1.71
N ASN A 217 5.16 -16.10 -1.75
CA ASN A 217 5.79 -16.79 -2.87
C ASN A 217 6.83 -17.81 -2.34
N LYS A 218 7.54 -18.47 -3.26
CA LYS A 218 8.56 -19.50 -2.97
C LYS A 218 9.77 -19.00 -2.18
N THR A 219 9.93 -17.68 -2.06
CA THR A 219 11.02 -17.05 -1.30
C THR A 219 10.57 -16.58 0.08
N GLY A 220 9.27 -16.34 0.26
CA GLY A 220 8.66 -16.04 1.55
C GLY A 220 7.54 -15.01 1.43
N THR A 221 7.18 -14.40 2.55
CA THR A 221 6.22 -13.31 2.60
C THR A 221 6.89 -12.01 2.19
N CYS A 222 6.43 -11.44 1.08
CA CYS A 222 6.90 -10.18 0.54
C CYS A 222 5.89 -9.06 0.82
N ILE A 223 6.38 -7.85 1.08
CA ILE A 223 5.56 -6.65 1.24
C ILE A 223 5.61 -5.81 -0.02
N ARG A 224 4.44 -5.41 -0.49
CA ARG A 224 4.25 -4.51 -1.63
C ARG A 224 3.15 -3.51 -1.29
N TYR A 225 2.98 -2.51 -2.12
CA TYR A 225 2.00 -1.46 -1.94
C TYR A 225 1.06 -1.41 -3.13
N MET A 226 -0.12 -0.88 -2.84
CA MET A 226 -1.09 -0.44 -3.81
C MET A 226 -1.80 0.78 -3.24
N VAL A 227 -2.54 1.45 -4.10
CA VAL A 227 -3.30 2.63 -3.72
C VAL A 227 -4.72 2.46 -4.19
N GLU A 228 -5.64 2.83 -3.32
CA GLU A 228 -7.05 3.03 -3.64
C GLU A 228 -7.37 4.51 -3.41
N THR A 229 -8.23 5.08 -4.25
CA THR A 229 -8.56 6.51 -4.25
C THR A 229 -10.05 6.71 -4.35
N ILE A 230 -10.54 7.79 -3.76
CA ILE A 230 -11.93 8.22 -3.89
C ILE A 230 -12.00 9.73 -3.89
N ARG A 231 -12.95 10.26 -4.66
CA ARG A 231 -13.40 11.64 -4.57
C ARG A 231 -14.76 11.67 -3.85
N LEU A 232 -14.82 12.37 -2.73
CA LEU A 232 -15.99 12.54 -1.86
C LEU A 232 -16.86 13.74 -2.26
#